data_AF-A0AAN9UQX5-F1
#
_entry.id   AF-A0AAN9UQX5-F1
#
_cell.length_a   1.000
_cell.length_b   1.000
_cell.length_c   1.000
_cell.angle_alpha   90.00
_cell.angle_beta   90.00
_cell.angle_gamma   90.00
#
_symmetry.space_group_name_H-M   'P 1'
#
loop_
_entity.id
_entity.type
_entity.pdbx_description
1 polymer ?
#
loop_
_entity_poly.entity_id
_entity_poly.type
_entity_poly.pdbx_seq_one_letter_code
_entity_poly.pdbx_strand_id
1 'polypeptide(L)'
;MAGYVNATWEVPPLEVLNISDCDAIAPWLAYLLNAEAEEGTKYKGVSGKLELQTDFPMRVAVKFLRSLVPDNWTTPTDGDLLLWHLGLWNANGYFAADNGTTFLDIFLYGIGGCGSTMIISFYTVAIFVTIFYLALVPGVFEAYGRETRSSKLVSLYRKCASGFEESIAGFLDAMLLFTISMLIAAITRYASVLENPHESHSLFGLQDCVFLTAFAILSTLVLQSLSYDLRRQRIRMVLWGLLMALTITLEVFYRREYIDYFTGNGATWSHHAIQEDAQIIWHTFCQSDRLRRTLQSLLTAGHCVMGINAAAGIYLMLETFFGDRWIPKLQCHARLWNIWETCKICLRLGNGLLCVIIMWAFLGLFTAYRKDGVRKGVEGKLSRRYTVVERTDTRVQDSVVYEKTPAVETTPMDDVVR
;
A
#
# COMPACT_ATOMS: atom_id res chain seq x y z
N MET A 1 29.10 -42.63 -6.01
CA MET A 1 30.38 -41.96 -6.36
C MET A 1 30.05 -40.50 -6.59
N ALA A 2 30.28 -39.65 -5.58
CA ALA A 2 30.18 -38.20 -5.74
C ALA A 2 31.50 -37.73 -6.35
N GLY A 3 31.48 -37.26 -7.60
CA GLY A 3 32.65 -36.64 -8.22
C GLY A 3 33.01 -35.37 -7.45
N TYR A 4 34.31 -35.13 -7.28
CA TYR A 4 34.82 -33.84 -6.78
C TYR A 4 34.34 -32.73 -7.73
N VAL A 5 33.34 -31.97 -7.31
CA VAL A 5 32.93 -30.73 -7.99
C VAL A 5 33.92 -29.66 -7.54
N ASN A 6 34.80 -29.24 -8.44
CA ASN A 6 35.69 -28.10 -8.21
C ASN A 6 34.84 -26.83 -8.36
N ALA A 7 34.05 -26.51 -7.33
CA ALA A 7 33.16 -25.35 -7.29
C ALA A 7 34.00 -24.08 -7.13
N THR A 8 34.35 -23.43 -8.24
CA THR A 8 35.07 -22.14 -8.24
C THR A 8 34.11 -20.95 -8.22
N TRP A 9 32.88 -21.13 -7.74
CA TRP A 9 31.96 -20.02 -7.57
C TRP A 9 32.32 -19.26 -6.28
N GLU A 10 32.60 -17.98 -6.43
CA GLU A 10 32.86 -17.09 -5.31
C GLU A 10 31.56 -16.40 -4.89
N VAL A 11 31.24 -16.49 -3.59
CA VAL A 11 30.10 -15.80 -2.99
C VAL A 11 30.28 -14.29 -3.22
N PRO A 12 29.31 -13.60 -3.84
CA PRO A 12 29.40 -12.17 -4.03
C PRO A 12 29.57 -11.45 -2.68
N PRO A 13 30.42 -10.41 -2.61
CA PRO A 13 30.54 -9.63 -1.39
C PRO A 13 29.18 -9.05 -1.02
N LEU A 14 28.91 -8.95 0.29
CA LEU A 14 27.61 -8.51 0.82
C LEU A 14 27.15 -7.16 0.23
N GLU A 15 28.11 -6.29 -0.08
CA GLU A 15 27.92 -4.95 -0.63
C GLU A 15 27.28 -4.95 -2.03
N VAL A 16 27.43 -6.03 -2.79
CA VAL A 16 26.90 -6.13 -4.16
C VAL A 16 25.65 -6.98 -4.27
N LEU A 17 25.15 -7.58 -3.18
CA LEU A 17 23.99 -8.47 -3.24
C LEU A 17 22.74 -7.77 -3.79
N ASN A 18 22.06 -8.42 -4.72
CA ASN A 18 20.78 -7.98 -5.23
C ASN A 18 19.66 -8.34 -4.25
N ILE A 19 19.47 -7.51 -3.25
CA ILE A 19 18.44 -7.70 -2.25
C ILE A 19 17.03 -7.32 -2.75
N SER A 20 16.86 -6.84 -4.00
CA SER A 20 15.59 -6.24 -4.43
C SER A 20 14.45 -7.22 -4.71
N ASP A 21 14.75 -8.51 -4.82
CA ASP A 21 13.76 -9.55 -5.13
C ASP A 21 12.98 -9.99 -3.88
N CYS A 22 11.93 -9.24 -3.59
CA CYS A 22 11.03 -9.49 -2.47
C CYS A 22 10.24 -10.81 -2.60
N ASP A 23 10.01 -11.30 -3.83
CA ASP A 23 9.28 -12.57 -4.09
C ASP A 23 10.11 -13.82 -3.73
N ALA A 24 11.42 -13.64 -3.56
CA ALA A 24 12.34 -14.68 -3.11
C ALA A 24 12.69 -14.53 -1.62
N ILE A 25 12.84 -13.30 -1.13
CA ILE A 25 13.23 -13.02 0.27
C ILE A 25 12.09 -13.27 1.26
N ALA A 26 10.87 -12.80 0.96
CA ALA A 26 9.77 -12.90 1.92
C ALA A 26 9.42 -14.36 2.33
N PRO A 27 9.33 -15.33 1.40
CA PRO A 27 9.06 -16.73 1.77
C PRO A 27 10.19 -17.38 2.59
N TRP A 28 11.44 -17.05 2.27
CA TRP A 28 12.60 -17.57 3.00
C TRP A 28 12.62 -17.04 4.44
N LEU A 29 12.28 -15.76 4.62
CA LEU A 29 12.22 -15.11 5.91
C LEU A 29 11.11 -15.64 6.81
N ALA A 30 9.93 -15.84 6.22
CA ALA A 30 8.79 -16.44 6.93
C ALA A 30 9.16 -17.84 7.46
N TYR A 31 9.88 -18.63 6.65
CA TYR A 31 10.32 -19.96 7.08
C TYR A 31 11.34 -19.90 8.22
N LEU A 32 12.32 -19.02 8.13
CA LEU A 32 13.34 -18.82 9.14
C LEU A 32 12.73 -18.53 10.52
N LEU A 33 11.80 -17.57 10.57
CA LEU A 33 11.13 -17.17 11.81
C LEU A 33 10.22 -18.27 12.35
N ASN A 34 9.53 -18.99 11.47
CA ASN A 34 8.75 -20.16 11.84
C ASN A 34 9.63 -21.22 12.52
N ALA A 35 10.78 -21.52 11.92
CA ALA A 35 11.68 -22.54 12.45
C ALA A 35 12.26 -22.14 13.83
N GLU A 36 12.67 -20.87 14.03
CA GLU A 36 13.16 -20.39 15.33
C GLU A 36 12.10 -20.46 16.43
N ALA A 37 10.85 -20.14 16.10
CA ALA A 37 9.75 -20.19 17.06
C ALA A 37 9.34 -21.63 17.42
N GLU A 38 9.51 -22.63 16.53
CA GLU A 38 9.24 -24.04 16.86
C GLU A 38 10.31 -24.57 17.82
N GLU A 39 11.57 -24.18 17.59
CA GLU A 39 12.70 -24.60 18.40
C GLU A 39 12.59 -24.03 19.83
N GLY A 40 12.12 -22.78 19.97
CA GLY A 40 11.90 -22.12 21.26
C GLY A 40 10.80 -22.74 22.14
N THR A 41 9.83 -23.47 21.56
CA THR A 41 8.73 -24.11 22.31
C THR A 41 9.03 -25.56 22.66
N LYS A 42 9.75 -26.30 21.81
CA LYS A 42 10.10 -27.72 22.05
C LYS A 42 11.34 -27.94 22.91
N TYR A 43 12.30 -27.01 22.92
CA TYR A 43 13.64 -27.26 23.49
C TYR A 43 14.07 -26.23 24.54
N LYS A 44 13.29 -26.07 25.61
CA LYS A 44 13.67 -25.22 26.77
C LYS A 44 14.84 -25.77 27.64
N GLY A 45 15.60 -26.76 27.20
CA GLY A 45 16.60 -27.41 28.08
C GLY A 45 17.72 -28.22 27.43
N VAL A 46 17.80 -28.28 26.10
CA VAL A 46 18.93 -28.91 25.41
C VAL A 46 19.55 -27.84 24.52
N SER A 47 20.87 -27.71 24.51
CA SER A 47 21.58 -26.76 23.66
C SER A 47 21.27 -27.05 22.19
N GLY A 48 20.19 -26.44 21.69
CA GLY A 48 19.67 -26.49 20.33
C GLY A 48 20.59 -25.76 19.38
N LYS A 49 21.77 -26.34 19.18
CA LYS A 49 22.46 -26.17 17.92
C LYS A 49 22.04 -27.38 17.10
N LEU A 50 21.44 -27.12 15.93
CA LEU A 50 21.58 -27.98 14.75
C LEU A 50 20.46 -29.02 14.46
N GLU A 51 19.18 -28.64 14.54
CA GLU A 51 18.15 -29.31 13.69
C GLU A 51 17.53 -28.38 12.63
N LEU A 52 17.75 -27.06 12.71
CA LEU A 52 17.30 -26.11 11.69
C LEU A 52 17.88 -26.37 10.28
N GLN A 53 19.00 -27.10 10.20
CA GLN A 53 19.67 -27.43 8.92
C GLN A 53 18.95 -28.51 8.11
N THR A 54 18.19 -29.42 8.72
CA THR A 54 17.62 -30.57 8.01
C THR A 54 16.22 -30.31 7.46
N ASP A 55 15.45 -29.44 8.11
CA ASP A 55 14.04 -29.24 7.76
C ASP A 55 13.81 -27.99 6.88
N PHE A 56 14.81 -27.14 6.65
CA PHE A 56 14.63 -25.96 5.80
C PHE A 56 14.27 -26.34 4.35
N PRO A 57 13.19 -25.82 3.75
CA PRO A 57 12.78 -26.14 2.38
C PRO A 57 13.83 -25.58 1.42
N MET A 58 14.72 -26.47 0.98
CA MET A 58 15.89 -26.14 0.16
C MET A 58 15.53 -25.33 -1.08
N ARG A 59 14.35 -25.56 -1.66
CA ARG A 59 13.85 -24.79 -2.81
C ARG A 59 13.66 -23.30 -2.50
N VAL A 60 13.21 -22.96 -1.30
CA VAL A 60 13.00 -21.58 -0.85
C VAL A 60 14.35 -20.91 -0.58
N ALA A 61 15.26 -21.60 0.11
CA ALA A 61 16.63 -21.13 0.33
C ALA A 61 17.39 -20.87 -0.97
N VAL A 62 17.34 -21.81 -1.92
CA VAL A 62 17.99 -21.65 -3.22
C VAL A 62 17.38 -20.50 -4.02
N LYS A 63 16.05 -20.35 -4.01
CA LYS A 63 15.39 -19.22 -4.70
C LYS A 63 15.83 -17.88 -4.11
N PHE A 64 15.87 -17.77 -2.79
CA PHE A 64 16.36 -16.59 -2.08
C PHE A 64 17.83 -16.30 -2.39
N LEU A 65 18.73 -17.26 -2.19
CA LEU A 65 20.16 -17.02 -2.41
C LEU A 65 20.47 -16.72 -3.87
N ARG A 66 19.75 -17.34 -4.82
CA ARG A 66 19.82 -17.01 -6.24
C ARG A 66 19.42 -15.56 -6.50
N SER A 67 18.36 -15.09 -5.85
CA SER A 67 17.88 -13.72 -6.06
C SER A 67 18.86 -12.68 -5.54
N LEU A 68 19.67 -13.03 -4.53
CA LEU A 68 20.75 -12.18 -4.01
C LEU A 68 21.94 -12.04 -4.97
N VAL A 69 22.07 -12.91 -5.97
CA VAL A 69 23.20 -12.84 -6.91
C VAL A 69 22.93 -11.79 -7.99
N PRO A 70 23.83 -10.81 -8.19
CA PRO A 70 23.69 -9.81 -9.24
C PRO A 70 23.64 -10.42 -10.64
N ASP A 71 22.88 -9.81 -11.55
CA ASP A 71 22.76 -10.27 -12.94
C ASP A 71 24.11 -10.29 -13.69
N ASN A 72 25.09 -9.49 -13.23
CA ASN A 72 26.43 -9.44 -13.79
C ASN A 72 27.44 -10.37 -13.11
N TRP A 73 27.01 -11.19 -12.13
CA TRP A 73 27.85 -12.16 -11.45
C TRP A 73 27.82 -13.52 -12.14
N THR A 74 28.79 -14.38 -11.84
CA THR A 74 28.76 -15.77 -12.33
C THR A 74 27.55 -16.49 -11.75
N THR A 75 26.73 -17.11 -12.63
CA THR A 75 25.50 -17.79 -12.22
C THR A 75 25.85 -19.04 -11.39
N PRO A 76 25.48 -19.09 -10.10
CA PRO A 76 25.77 -20.24 -9.26
C PRO A 76 24.91 -21.44 -9.62
N THR A 77 25.44 -22.63 -9.41
CA THR A 77 24.65 -23.86 -9.38
C THR A 77 23.81 -23.93 -8.10
N ASP A 78 22.77 -24.77 -8.07
CA ASP A 78 22.01 -25.02 -6.83
C ASP A 78 22.93 -25.54 -5.70
N GLY A 79 23.97 -26.31 -6.05
CA GLY A 79 24.95 -26.81 -5.09
C GLY A 79 25.78 -25.69 -4.44
N ASP A 80 26.21 -24.70 -5.23
CA ASP A 80 26.96 -23.54 -4.72
C ASP A 80 26.11 -22.70 -3.76
N LEU A 81 24.84 -22.49 -4.11
CA LEU A 81 23.88 -21.78 -3.26
C LEU A 81 23.60 -22.54 -1.96
N LEU A 82 23.46 -23.86 -2.00
CA LEU A 82 23.27 -24.68 -0.80
C LEU A 82 24.51 -24.69 0.10
N LEU A 83 25.71 -24.74 -0.48
CA LEU A 83 26.97 -24.61 0.27
C LEU A 83 27.07 -23.23 0.95
N TRP A 84 26.67 -22.16 0.25
CA TRP A 84 26.58 -20.83 0.84
C TRP A 84 25.56 -20.79 1.98
N HIS A 85 24.37 -21.39 1.80
CA HIS A 85 23.36 -21.51 2.86
C HIS A 85 23.91 -22.19 4.11
N LEU A 86 24.59 -23.34 3.95
CA LEU A 86 25.20 -24.05 5.07
C LEU A 86 26.31 -23.24 5.74
N GLY A 87 27.07 -22.49 4.94
CA GLY A 87 28.10 -21.56 5.41
C GLY A 87 27.55 -20.40 6.24
N LEU A 88 26.34 -19.91 5.92
CA LEU A 88 25.64 -18.93 6.74
C LEU A 88 25.41 -19.50 8.16
N TRP A 89 24.90 -20.73 8.27
CA TRP A 89 24.52 -21.34 9.56
C TRP A 89 25.68 -21.83 10.42
N ASN A 90 26.86 -22.05 9.85
CA ASN A 90 27.99 -22.58 10.60
C ASN A 90 28.59 -21.48 11.49
N ALA A 91 28.35 -21.58 12.80
CA ALA A 91 28.43 -20.55 13.84
C ALA A 91 29.75 -19.77 14.04
N ASN A 92 30.77 -19.99 13.21
CA ASN A 92 32.09 -19.34 13.33
C ASN A 92 32.50 -18.48 12.11
N GLY A 93 31.73 -18.45 11.02
CA GLY A 93 32.24 -17.91 9.74
C GLY A 93 31.73 -16.52 9.34
N TYR A 94 30.41 -16.35 9.22
CA TYR A 94 29.84 -15.17 8.53
C TYR A 94 28.88 -14.33 9.39
N PHE A 95 27.98 -14.93 10.18
CA PHE A 95 27.06 -14.15 11.02
C PHE A 95 27.71 -13.51 12.25
N ALA A 96 28.69 -14.21 12.84
CA ALA A 96 29.47 -13.67 13.95
C ALA A 96 30.44 -12.56 13.49
N ALA A 97 30.88 -12.58 12.22
CA ALA A 97 31.86 -11.63 11.69
C ALA A 97 31.30 -10.22 11.45
N ASP A 98 29.98 -10.08 11.15
CA ASP A 98 29.31 -8.78 11.01
C ASP A 98 28.25 -8.51 12.11
N ASN A 99 28.38 -9.15 13.27
CA ASN A 99 27.47 -9.04 14.42
C ASN A 99 25.96 -9.20 14.04
N GLY A 100 25.64 -10.00 13.02
CA GLY A 100 24.27 -10.21 12.54
C GLY A 100 23.61 -9.02 11.80
N THR A 101 24.34 -7.93 11.53
CA THR A 101 23.75 -6.71 10.95
C THR A 101 23.30 -6.89 9.50
N THR A 102 24.11 -7.53 8.66
CA THR A 102 23.76 -7.75 7.24
C THR A 102 22.56 -8.67 7.05
N PHE A 103 22.40 -9.64 7.94
CA PHE A 103 21.26 -10.56 7.90
C PHE A 103 19.97 -9.83 8.22
N LEU A 104 19.99 -8.97 9.24
CA LEU A 104 18.90 -8.05 9.56
C LEU A 104 18.61 -7.11 8.37
N ASP A 105 19.64 -6.69 7.61
CA ASP A 105 19.46 -5.83 6.44
C ASP A 105 18.80 -6.54 5.25
N ILE A 106 19.12 -7.81 5.01
CA ILE A 106 18.45 -8.65 4.01
C ILE A 106 17.02 -8.95 4.45
N PHE A 107 16.82 -9.24 5.74
CA PHE A 107 15.53 -9.45 6.39
C PHE A 107 14.58 -8.25 6.18
N LEU A 108 15.07 -7.02 6.37
CA LEU A 108 14.23 -5.83 6.32
C LEU A 108 13.89 -5.37 4.90
N TYR A 109 14.70 -5.74 3.89
CA TYR A 109 14.55 -5.20 2.54
C TYR A 109 13.62 -6.02 1.63
N GLY A 110 13.53 -7.34 1.86
CA GLY A 110 12.57 -8.20 1.16
C GLY A 110 11.09 -7.86 1.38
N ILE A 111 10.79 -6.92 2.27
CA ILE A 111 9.43 -6.51 2.62
C ILE A 111 9.04 -5.20 1.90
N GLY A 112 9.99 -4.46 1.31
CA GLY A 112 9.75 -3.11 0.77
C GLY A 112 9.46 -2.98 -0.74
N GLY A 113 9.76 -4.00 -1.55
CA GLY A 113 9.87 -3.85 -3.02
C GLY A 113 8.66 -4.27 -3.87
N CYS A 114 7.71 -5.06 -3.36
CA CYS A 114 6.58 -5.53 -4.18
C CYS A 114 5.46 -4.47 -4.31
N GLY A 115 5.21 -3.98 -5.53
CA GLY A 115 3.97 -3.28 -5.91
C GLY A 115 4.10 -1.92 -6.60
N SER A 116 5.25 -1.58 -7.18
CA SER A 116 5.47 -0.28 -7.86
C SER A 116 4.54 -0.04 -9.07
N THR A 117 4.15 -1.09 -9.80
CA THR A 117 3.33 -1.00 -11.01
C THR A 117 1.88 -0.57 -10.76
N MET A 118 1.31 -0.88 -9.60
CA MET A 118 -0.08 -0.51 -9.29
C MET A 118 -0.27 0.98 -9.01
N ILE A 119 0.77 1.67 -8.52
CA ILE A 119 0.67 3.08 -8.11
C ILE A 119 0.40 4.02 -9.29
N ILE A 120 1.02 3.75 -10.44
CA ILE A 120 0.91 4.62 -11.62
C ILE A 120 -0.54 4.73 -12.07
N SER A 121 -1.28 3.62 -12.03
CA SER A 121 -2.70 3.57 -12.38
C SER A 121 -3.55 4.50 -11.50
N PHE A 122 -3.28 4.56 -10.20
CA PHE A 122 -4.02 5.45 -9.28
C PHE A 122 -3.71 6.93 -9.54
N TYR A 123 -2.46 7.28 -9.89
CA TYR A 123 -2.12 8.63 -10.34
C TYR A 123 -2.86 9.00 -11.62
N THR A 124 -2.89 8.10 -12.60
CA THR A 124 -3.61 8.32 -13.86
C THR A 124 -5.10 8.57 -13.61
N VAL A 125 -5.74 7.75 -12.75
CA VAL A 125 -7.14 7.94 -12.37
C VAL A 125 -7.34 9.28 -11.66
N ALA A 126 -6.51 9.64 -10.66
CA ALA A 126 -6.61 10.91 -9.95
C ALA A 126 -6.51 12.11 -10.89
N ILE A 127 -5.56 12.08 -11.81
CA ILE A 127 -5.36 13.14 -12.81
C ILE A 127 -6.60 13.27 -13.70
N PHE A 128 -7.09 12.16 -14.28
CA PHE A 128 -8.26 12.22 -15.15
C PHE A 128 -9.51 12.69 -14.40
N VAL A 129 -9.80 12.14 -13.22
CA VAL A 129 -10.95 12.57 -12.40
C VAL A 129 -10.86 14.06 -12.07
N THR A 130 -9.66 14.57 -11.75
CA THR A 130 -9.45 16.01 -11.48
C THR A 130 -9.66 16.86 -12.73
N ILE A 131 -9.17 16.42 -13.90
CA ILE A 131 -9.39 17.12 -15.17
C ILE A 131 -10.89 17.18 -15.49
N PHE A 132 -11.62 16.07 -15.37
CA PHE A 132 -13.07 16.03 -15.57
C PHE A 132 -13.80 16.97 -14.61
N TYR A 133 -13.40 16.99 -13.34
CA TYR A 133 -13.97 17.90 -12.34
C TYR A 133 -13.76 19.37 -12.73
N LEU A 134 -12.53 19.77 -13.02
CA LEU A 134 -12.22 21.15 -13.41
C LEU A 134 -12.89 21.55 -14.73
N ALA A 135 -12.99 20.61 -15.69
CA ALA A 135 -13.60 20.86 -16.99
C ALA A 135 -15.13 21.03 -16.89
N LEU A 136 -15.82 20.35 -15.99
CA LEU A 136 -17.29 20.34 -15.95
C LEU A 136 -17.91 21.30 -14.92
N VAL A 137 -17.20 21.64 -13.84
CA VAL A 137 -17.72 22.53 -12.77
C VAL A 137 -18.26 23.87 -13.30
N PRO A 138 -17.58 24.60 -14.21
CA PRO A 138 -18.13 25.87 -14.71
C PRO A 138 -19.46 25.71 -15.46
N GLY A 139 -19.63 24.64 -16.25
CA GLY A 139 -20.85 24.33 -16.98
C GLY A 139 -22.03 24.05 -16.05
N VAL A 140 -21.77 23.43 -14.91
CA VAL A 140 -22.78 23.25 -13.86
C VAL A 140 -23.28 24.59 -13.32
N PHE A 141 -22.40 25.57 -13.11
CA PHE A 141 -22.82 26.91 -12.68
C PHE A 141 -23.59 27.67 -13.77
N GLU A 142 -23.22 27.52 -15.05
CA GLU A 142 -23.96 28.15 -16.17
C GLU A 142 -25.39 27.63 -16.27
N ALA A 143 -25.61 26.31 -16.11
CA ALA A 143 -26.92 25.69 -16.19
C ALA A 143 -27.92 26.21 -15.13
N TYR A 144 -27.43 26.73 -14.00
CA TYR A 144 -28.24 27.08 -12.82
C TYR A 144 -28.54 28.58 -12.63
N GLY A 145 -28.31 29.42 -13.65
CA GLY A 145 -29.04 30.69 -13.71
C GLY A 145 -28.21 31.96 -13.63
N ARG A 146 -27.12 32.04 -14.39
CA ARG A 146 -26.72 33.34 -14.96
C ARG A 146 -26.55 33.16 -16.46
N GLU A 147 -27.35 33.89 -17.24
CA GLU A 147 -27.03 34.16 -18.63
C GLU A 147 -25.68 34.87 -18.67
N THR A 148 -24.60 34.10 -18.75
CA THR A 148 -23.26 34.62 -18.92
C THR A 148 -23.25 35.30 -20.28
N ARG A 149 -22.89 36.59 -20.28
CA ARG A 149 -22.74 37.38 -21.51
C ARG A 149 -21.85 36.57 -22.46
N SER A 150 -22.38 36.27 -23.66
CA SER A 150 -21.71 35.47 -24.70
C SER A 150 -20.31 36.02 -24.98
N SER A 151 -19.30 35.44 -24.33
CA SER A 151 -17.90 35.72 -24.60
C SER A 151 -17.34 34.60 -25.47
N LYS A 152 -16.34 34.92 -26.31
CA LYS A 152 -15.62 33.91 -27.10
C LYS A 152 -14.99 32.82 -26.24
N LEU A 153 -14.66 33.12 -24.98
CA LEU A 153 -14.16 32.14 -24.02
C LEU A 153 -15.23 31.15 -23.58
N VAL A 154 -16.45 31.62 -23.34
CA VAL A 154 -17.59 30.75 -22.99
C VAL A 154 -17.94 29.81 -24.15
N SER A 155 -17.89 30.28 -25.40
CA SER A 155 -18.16 29.41 -26.54
C SER A 155 -17.07 28.35 -26.75
N LEU A 156 -15.79 28.71 -26.55
CA LEU A 156 -14.69 27.74 -26.57
C LEU A 156 -14.81 26.73 -25.43
N TYR A 157 -15.13 27.19 -24.22
CA TYR A 157 -15.36 26.34 -23.06
C TYR A 157 -16.49 25.34 -23.32
N ARG A 158 -17.66 25.79 -23.80
CA ARG A 158 -18.78 24.89 -24.13
C ARG A 158 -18.41 23.84 -25.17
N LYS A 159 -17.61 24.22 -26.18
CA LYS A 159 -17.11 23.26 -27.18
C LYS A 159 -16.25 22.19 -26.54
N CYS A 160 -15.33 22.56 -25.64
CA CYS A 160 -14.52 21.59 -24.91
C CYS A 160 -15.35 20.75 -23.91
N ALA A 161 -16.20 21.40 -23.11
CA ALA A 161 -17.03 20.78 -22.09
C ALA A 161 -18.00 19.75 -22.67
N SER A 162 -18.55 19.98 -23.86
CA SER A 162 -19.46 19.03 -24.52
C SER A 162 -18.88 17.62 -24.68
N GLY A 163 -17.58 17.50 -25.00
CA GLY A 163 -16.90 16.21 -25.07
C GLY A 163 -16.72 15.53 -23.71
N PHE A 164 -16.51 16.31 -22.65
CA PHE A 164 -16.46 15.80 -21.27
C PHE A 164 -17.85 15.39 -20.77
N GLU A 165 -18.90 16.14 -21.11
CA GLU A 165 -20.29 15.83 -20.76
C GLU A 165 -20.78 14.55 -21.43
N GLU A 166 -20.36 14.27 -22.66
CA GLU A 166 -20.69 13.01 -23.35
C GLU A 166 -19.92 11.81 -22.76
N SER A 167 -18.65 12.02 -22.38
CA SER A 167 -17.78 10.94 -21.89
C SER A 167 -17.92 10.65 -20.38
N ILE A 168 -18.39 11.60 -19.56
CA ILE A 168 -18.49 11.43 -18.09
C ILE A 168 -19.37 10.24 -17.71
N ALA A 169 -20.43 9.99 -18.48
CA ALA A 169 -21.35 8.88 -18.24
C ALA A 169 -20.66 7.52 -18.39
N GLY A 170 -19.88 7.35 -19.46
CA GLY A 170 -19.10 6.13 -19.70
C GLY A 170 -17.94 5.99 -18.72
N PHE A 171 -17.26 7.09 -18.39
CA PHE A 171 -16.16 7.08 -17.43
C PHE A 171 -16.63 6.72 -16.02
N LEU A 172 -17.76 7.28 -15.57
CA LEU A 172 -18.38 6.92 -14.29
C LEU A 172 -18.79 5.44 -14.25
N ASP A 173 -19.44 4.93 -15.31
CA ASP A 173 -19.85 3.52 -15.38
C ASP A 173 -18.63 2.59 -15.27
N ALA A 174 -17.53 2.91 -15.99
CA ALA A 174 -16.28 2.15 -15.91
C ALA A 174 -15.62 2.24 -14.52
N MET A 175 -15.60 3.43 -13.92
CA MET A 175 -15.05 3.62 -12.58
C MET A 175 -15.86 2.89 -11.51
N LEU A 176 -17.19 2.84 -11.62
CA LEU A 176 -18.03 2.05 -10.70
C LEU A 176 -17.69 0.56 -10.76
N LEU A 177 -17.54 -0.01 -11.96
CA LEU A 177 -17.15 -1.41 -12.14
C LEU A 177 -15.73 -1.68 -11.61
N PHE A 178 -14.79 -0.76 -11.87
CA PHE A 178 -13.44 -0.83 -11.32
C PHE A 178 -13.47 -0.84 -9.78
N THR A 179 -14.20 0.08 -9.16
CA THR A 179 -14.32 0.17 -7.69
C THR A 179 -14.97 -1.07 -7.09
N ILE A 180 -16.02 -1.61 -7.72
CA ILE A 180 -16.65 -2.87 -7.28
C ILE A 180 -15.65 -4.03 -7.37
N SER A 181 -14.88 -4.11 -8.45
CA SER A 181 -13.86 -5.16 -8.61
C SER A 181 -12.77 -5.06 -7.53
N MET A 182 -12.32 -3.84 -7.23
CA MET A 182 -11.37 -3.59 -6.14
C MET A 182 -11.94 -3.96 -4.76
N LEU A 183 -13.22 -3.67 -4.51
CA LEU A 183 -13.90 -4.05 -3.27
C LEU A 183 -14.02 -5.56 -3.12
N ILE A 184 -14.38 -6.28 -4.19
CA ILE A 184 -14.43 -7.75 -4.18
C ILE A 184 -13.04 -8.31 -3.91
N ALA A 185 -12.00 -7.82 -4.60
CA ALA A 185 -10.62 -8.26 -4.38
C ALA A 185 -10.17 -8.03 -2.92
N ALA A 186 -10.49 -6.87 -2.34
CA ALA A 186 -10.20 -6.59 -0.94
C ALA A 186 -10.95 -7.54 0.00
N ILE A 187 -12.26 -7.74 -0.20
CA ILE A 187 -13.06 -8.68 0.60
C ILE A 187 -12.50 -10.10 0.50
N THR A 188 -12.14 -10.58 -0.70
CA THR A 188 -11.56 -11.93 -0.85
C THR A 188 -10.22 -12.09 -0.11
N ARG A 189 -9.42 -11.02 -0.03
CA ARG A 189 -8.19 -11.03 0.77
C ARG A 189 -8.49 -11.14 2.27
N TYR A 190 -9.45 -10.38 2.78
CA TYR A 190 -9.87 -10.50 4.18
C TYR A 190 -10.55 -11.83 4.48
N ALA A 191 -11.35 -12.37 3.55
CA ALA A 191 -11.95 -13.69 3.68
C ALA A 191 -10.88 -14.80 3.74
N SER A 192 -9.81 -14.68 2.94
CA SER A 192 -8.69 -15.63 2.97
C SER A 192 -7.95 -15.63 4.31
N VAL A 193 -7.88 -14.49 5.01
CA VAL A 193 -7.32 -14.41 6.38
C VAL A 193 -8.18 -15.21 7.35
N LEU A 194 -9.50 -15.15 7.20
CA LEU A 194 -10.45 -15.88 8.04
C LEU A 194 -10.49 -17.38 7.74
N GLU A 195 -10.42 -17.76 6.46
CA GLU A 195 -10.47 -19.16 6.03
C GLU A 195 -9.16 -19.88 6.31
N ASN A 196 -8.03 -19.21 6.10
CA ASN A 196 -6.69 -19.78 6.24
C ASN A 196 -5.87 -18.95 7.24
N PRO A 197 -6.20 -18.99 8.54
CA PRO A 197 -5.51 -18.21 9.56
C PRO A 197 -4.03 -18.60 9.70
N HIS A 198 -3.68 -19.84 9.32
CA HIS A 198 -2.32 -20.37 9.38
C HIS A 198 -1.42 -19.98 8.19
N GLU A 199 -1.99 -19.35 7.17
CA GLU A 199 -1.21 -18.84 6.04
C GLU A 199 -0.70 -17.43 6.34
N SER A 200 0.53 -17.13 5.93
CA SER A 200 1.10 -15.81 6.13
C SER A 200 0.38 -14.78 5.24
N HIS A 201 -0.38 -13.88 5.86
CA HIS A 201 -1.04 -12.76 5.17
C HIS A 201 -0.26 -11.47 5.39
N SER A 202 -0.06 -10.67 4.33
CA SER A 202 0.59 -9.37 4.47
C SER A 202 -0.37 -8.34 5.07
N LEU A 203 -0.14 -7.94 6.33
CA LEU A 203 -0.89 -6.86 6.99
C LEU A 203 -0.82 -5.54 6.22
N PHE A 204 0.37 -5.24 5.67
CA PHE A 204 0.58 -4.11 4.77
C PHE A 204 -0.32 -4.23 3.54
N GLY A 205 -0.36 -5.40 2.90
CA GLY A 205 -1.24 -5.66 1.76
C GLY A 205 -2.73 -5.51 2.08
N LEU A 206 -3.18 -5.94 3.26
CA LEU A 206 -4.57 -5.79 3.72
C LEU A 206 -4.93 -4.32 3.96
N GLN A 207 -4.04 -3.55 4.60
CA GLN A 207 -4.22 -2.11 4.81
C GLN A 207 -4.26 -1.35 3.48
N ASP A 208 -3.33 -1.67 2.58
CA ASP A 208 -3.26 -1.09 1.23
C ASP A 208 -4.54 -1.35 0.44
N CYS A 209 -5.12 -2.56 0.53
CA CYS A 209 -6.38 -2.86 -0.15
C CYS A 209 -7.52 -1.94 0.30
N VAL A 210 -7.69 -1.76 1.62
CA VAL A 210 -8.73 -0.85 2.16
C VAL A 210 -8.48 0.58 1.69
N PHE A 211 -7.23 1.00 1.70
CA PHE A 211 -6.86 2.34 1.25
C PHE A 211 -7.16 2.58 -0.23
N LEU A 212 -6.79 1.64 -1.09
CA LEU A 212 -6.99 1.73 -2.54
C LEU A 212 -8.47 1.63 -2.92
N THR A 213 -9.26 0.82 -2.20
CA THR A 213 -10.73 0.80 -2.38
C THR A 213 -11.36 2.12 -1.96
N ALA A 214 -10.93 2.70 -0.83
CA ALA A 214 -11.40 4.00 -0.38
C ALA A 214 -11.09 5.11 -1.41
N PHE A 215 -9.87 5.13 -1.95
CA PHE A 215 -9.49 6.01 -3.04
C PHE A 215 -10.42 5.83 -4.27
N ALA A 216 -10.66 4.59 -4.70
CA ALA A 216 -11.49 4.30 -5.86
C ALA A 216 -12.96 4.73 -5.66
N ILE A 217 -13.49 4.60 -4.45
CA ILE A 217 -14.83 5.11 -4.09
C ILE A 217 -14.87 6.64 -4.13
N LEU A 218 -13.84 7.32 -3.63
CA LEU A 218 -13.80 8.79 -3.71
C LEU A 218 -13.76 9.26 -5.17
N SER A 219 -12.98 8.60 -6.02
CA SER A 219 -12.96 8.89 -7.46
C SER A 219 -14.33 8.73 -8.11
N THR A 220 -15.10 7.66 -7.79
CA THR A 220 -16.45 7.48 -8.33
C THR A 220 -17.42 8.54 -7.82
N LEU A 221 -17.31 8.95 -6.55
CA LEU A 221 -18.12 10.02 -5.97
C LEU A 221 -17.86 11.38 -6.65
N VAL A 222 -16.60 11.69 -6.98
CA VAL A 222 -16.27 12.90 -7.76
C VAL A 222 -16.98 12.87 -9.12
N LEU A 223 -16.87 11.77 -9.87
CA LEU A 223 -17.50 11.68 -11.19
C LEU A 223 -19.04 11.70 -11.11
N GLN A 224 -19.61 11.07 -10.08
CA GLN A 224 -21.05 11.12 -9.80
C GLN A 224 -21.51 12.55 -9.46
N SER A 225 -20.68 13.35 -8.80
CA SER A 225 -20.98 14.77 -8.55
C SER A 225 -21.08 15.60 -9.84
N LEU A 226 -20.57 15.10 -10.96
CA LEU A 226 -20.59 15.80 -12.26
C LEU A 226 -21.65 15.23 -13.22
N SER A 227 -22.03 13.96 -13.10
CA SER A 227 -22.93 13.31 -14.06
C SER A 227 -24.40 13.74 -13.89
N TYR A 228 -24.96 14.49 -14.85
CA TYR A 228 -26.37 14.86 -14.84
C TYR A 228 -27.30 13.85 -15.52
N ASP A 229 -26.73 12.94 -16.32
CA ASP A 229 -27.52 12.13 -17.24
C ASP A 229 -28.29 10.99 -16.55
N LEU A 230 -29.59 10.92 -16.85
CA LEU A 230 -30.56 9.94 -16.33
C LEU A 230 -30.62 8.65 -17.19
N ARG A 231 -29.98 8.63 -18.38
CA ARG A 231 -30.15 7.57 -19.40
C ARG A 231 -29.86 6.13 -18.93
N ARG A 232 -29.18 5.95 -17.79
CA ARG A 232 -28.92 4.63 -17.16
C ARG A 232 -29.12 4.63 -15.65
N GLN A 233 -29.98 5.52 -15.14
CA GLN A 233 -30.14 5.73 -13.71
C GLN A 233 -30.40 4.42 -12.96
N ARG A 234 -31.30 3.55 -13.46
CA ARG A 234 -31.60 2.26 -12.80
C ARG A 234 -30.37 1.35 -12.63
N ILE A 235 -29.57 1.19 -13.67
CA ILE A 235 -28.35 0.35 -13.62
C ILE A 235 -27.36 0.96 -12.63
N ARG A 236 -27.15 2.27 -12.69
CA ARG A 236 -26.26 2.97 -11.75
C ARG A 236 -26.72 2.83 -10.30
N MET A 237 -28.03 2.89 -10.05
CA MET A 237 -28.57 2.70 -8.70
C MET A 237 -28.30 1.29 -8.18
N VAL A 238 -28.42 0.25 -9.02
CA VAL A 238 -28.02 -1.12 -8.66
C VAL A 238 -26.52 -1.20 -8.37
N LEU A 239 -25.67 -0.60 -9.21
CA LEU A 239 -24.22 -0.57 -8.99
C LEU A 239 -23.84 0.17 -7.71
N TRP A 240 -24.50 1.29 -7.39
CA TRP A 240 -24.32 2.01 -6.13
C TRP A 240 -24.79 1.21 -4.93
N GLY A 241 -25.92 0.50 -5.05
CA GLY A 241 -26.40 -0.43 -4.03
C GLY A 241 -25.38 -1.52 -3.73
N LEU A 242 -24.83 -2.13 -4.79
CA LEU A 242 -23.78 -3.14 -4.68
C LEU A 242 -22.49 -2.56 -4.07
N LEU A 243 -22.05 -1.38 -4.53
CA LEU A 243 -20.89 -0.67 -3.96
C LEU A 243 -21.08 -0.41 -2.47
N MET A 244 -22.24 0.10 -2.05
CA MET A 244 -22.53 0.34 -0.63
C MET A 244 -22.50 -0.95 0.19
N ALA A 245 -23.12 -2.03 -0.29
CA ALA A 245 -23.12 -3.32 0.39
C ALA A 245 -21.69 -3.86 0.58
N LEU A 246 -20.88 -3.86 -0.49
CA LEU A 246 -19.50 -4.33 -0.44
C LEU A 246 -18.62 -3.45 0.46
N THR A 247 -18.78 -2.12 0.43
CA THR A 247 -18.05 -1.21 1.32
C THR A 247 -18.35 -1.50 2.80
N ILE A 248 -19.63 -1.75 3.14
CA ILE A 248 -20.02 -2.12 4.50
C ILE A 248 -19.38 -3.46 4.89
N THR A 249 -19.44 -4.46 4.01
CA THR A 249 -18.80 -5.76 4.25
C THR A 249 -17.29 -5.63 4.48
N LEU A 250 -16.60 -4.86 3.64
CA LEU A 250 -15.17 -4.62 3.80
C LEU A 250 -14.85 -3.88 5.11
N GLU A 251 -15.63 -2.87 5.49
CA GLU A 251 -15.44 -2.14 6.75
C GLU A 251 -15.65 -3.04 7.98
N VAL A 252 -16.61 -3.97 7.93
CA VAL A 252 -16.82 -4.96 8.99
C VAL A 252 -15.60 -5.88 9.11
N PHE A 253 -15.08 -6.39 7.99
CA PHE A 253 -13.86 -7.21 8.01
C PHE A 253 -12.64 -6.41 8.48
N TYR A 254 -12.48 -5.18 8.02
CA TYR A 254 -11.38 -4.30 8.44
C TYR A 254 -11.42 -4.05 9.94
N ARG A 255 -12.58 -3.71 10.51
CA ARG A 255 -12.70 -3.48 11.97
C ARG A 255 -12.41 -4.75 12.77
N ARG A 256 -13.01 -5.86 12.36
CA ARG A 256 -12.87 -7.12 13.09
C ARG A 256 -11.46 -7.69 13.01
N GLU A 257 -10.85 -7.74 11.84
CA GLU A 257 -9.56 -8.44 11.66
C GLU A 257 -8.37 -7.50 11.86
N TYR A 258 -8.45 -6.25 11.38
CA TYR A 258 -7.32 -5.33 11.49
C TYR A 258 -7.34 -4.56 12.81
N ILE A 259 -8.47 -3.95 13.20
CA ILE A 259 -8.50 -3.12 14.41
C ILE A 259 -8.45 -3.97 15.68
N ASP A 260 -9.26 -5.03 15.80
CA ASP A 260 -9.22 -5.87 17.01
C ASP A 260 -7.85 -6.54 17.21
N TYR A 261 -7.12 -6.84 16.12
CA TYR A 261 -5.74 -7.32 16.20
C TYR A 261 -4.78 -6.31 16.84
N PHE A 262 -4.95 -5.00 16.58
CA PHE A 262 -4.10 -3.95 17.17
C PHE A 262 -4.60 -3.42 18.51
N THR A 263 -5.91 -3.45 18.79
CA THR A 263 -6.50 -2.91 20.02
C THR A 263 -6.79 -3.97 21.08
N GLY A 264 -6.93 -5.23 20.68
CA GLY A 264 -7.09 -6.35 21.59
C GLY A 264 -5.89 -6.37 22.53
N ASN A 265 -6.16 -6.21 23.85
CA ASN A 265 -5.14 -6.27 24.90
C ASN A 265 -4.16 -7.40 24.60
N GLY A 266 -2.93 -7.03 24.22
CA GLY A 266 -1.87 -7.92 23.78
C GLY A 266 -1.32 -8.85 24.87
N ALA A 267 -2.21 -9.54 25.60
CA ALA A 267 -1.91 -10.35 26.76
C ALA A 267 -2.23 -11.84 26.56
N THR A 268 -2.87 -12.20 25.45
CA THR A 268 -3.03 -13.61 25.04
C THR A 268 -2.60 -13.81 23.59
N TRP A 269 -1.45 -13.24 23.24
CA TRP A 269 -0.68 -13.76 22.11
C TRP A 269 -0.36 -15.21 22.45
N SER A 270 -1.15 -16.15 21.93
CA SER A 270 -0.73 -17.54 21.96
C SER A 270 0.64 -17.60 21.29
N HIS A 271 1.57 -18.39 21.81
CA HIS A 271 2.93 -18.50 21.24
C HIS A 271 2.92 -18.83 19.73
N HIS A 272 1.81 -19.36 19.20
CA HIS A 272 1.59 -19.55 17.77
C HIS A 272 1.41 -18.26 16.95
N ALA A 273 0.90 -17.18 17.53
CA ALA A 273 0.78 -15.90 16.82
C ALA A 273 2.18 -15.33 16.51
N ILE A 274 3.09 -15.35 17.50
CA ILE A 274 4.47 -14.83 17.36
C ILE A 274 5.26 -15.51 16.22
N GLN A 275 4.88 -16.73 15.89
CA GLN A 275 5.48 -17.55 14.84
C GLN A 275 5.08 -17.08 13.43
N GLU A 276 3.82 -16.66 13.26
CA GLU A 276 3.29 -16.06 12.02
C GLU A 276 3.67 -14.55 11.87
N ASP A 277 4.30 -13.95 12.89
CA ASP A 277 4.40 -12.51 13.10
C ASP A 277 5.64 -11.81 12.53
N ALA A 278 6.29 -12.37 11.51
CA ALA A 278 7.27 -11.64 10.69
C ALA A 278 6.73 -10.26 10.24
N GLN A 279 5.43 -10.24 9.92
CA GLN A 279 4.69 -9.06 9.51
C GLN A 279 4.41 -8.11 10.68
N ILE A 280 4.16 -8.59 11.91
CA ILE A 280 4.01 -7.70 13.08
C ILE A 280 5.33 -7.07 13.43
N ILE A 281 6.41 -7.85 13.47
CA ILE A 281 7.75 -7.34 13.80
C ILE A 281 8.09 -6.24 12.77
N TRP A 282 7.91 -6.53 11.48
CA TRP A 282 8.08 -5.51 10.45
C TRP A 282 7.17 -4.29 10.68
N HIS A 283 5.87 -4.50 10.91
CA HIS A 283 4.93 -3.42 11.14
C HIS A 283 5.27 -2.59 12.39
N THR A 284 5.83 -3.20 13.44
CA THR A 284 6.15 -2.52 14.70
C THR A 284 7.46 -1.76 14.62
N PHE A 285 8.48 -2.34 13.98
CA PHE A 285 9.83 -1.77 13.93
C PHE A 285 10.08 -0.90 12.69
N CYS A 286 9.47 -1.21 11.55
CA CYS A 286 9.73 -0.51 10.29
C CYS A 286 8.72 0.60 10.01
N GLN A 287 7.47 0.46 10.46
CA GLN A 287 6.43 1.43 10.15
C GLN A 287 6.51 2.68 11.01
N SER A 288 6.47 3.86 10.39
CA SER A 288 6.26 5.11 11.14
C SER A 288 4.90 5.13 11.81
N ASP A 289 4.89 5.11 13.13
CA ASP A 289 3.70 5.23 13.96
C ASP A 289 2.87 6.48 13.66
N ARG A 290 3.56 7.61 13.40
CA ARG A 290 2.92 8.87 13.04
C ARG A 290 2.20 8.77 11.68
N LEU A 291 2.85 8.12 10.72
CA LEU A 291 2.32 7.96 9.37
C LEU A 291 1.12 7.01 9.36
N ARG A 292 1.21 5.92 10.13
CA ARG A 292 0.10 4.99 10.39
C ARG A 292 -1.11 5.70 10.97
N ARG A 293 -0.93 6.46 12.06
CA ARG A 293 -2.03 7.21 12.69
C ARG A 293 -2.65 8.23 11.74
N THR A 294 -1.82 8.89 10.94
CA THR A 294 -2.29 9.86 9.93
C THR A 294 -3.09 9.16 8.84
N LEU A 295 -2.65 7.97 8.39
CA LEU A 295 -3.34 7.14 7.41
C LEU A 295 -4.70 6.68 7.93
N GLN A 296 -4.76 6.23 9.18
CA GLN A 296 -6.00 5.82 9.84
C GLN A 296 -6.98 6.99 10.04
N SER A 297 -6.49 8.17 10.46
CA SER A 297 -7.32 9.37 10.57
C SER A 297 -7.88 9.80 9.23
N LEU A 298 -7.06 9.76 8.17
CA LEU A 298 -7.50 10.10 6.82
C LEU A 298 -8.50 9.07 6.28
N LEU A 299 -8.28 7.78 6.54
CA LEU A 299 -9.23 6.71 6.21
C LEU A 299 -10.57 6.92 6.91
N THR A 300 -10.54 7.25 8.21
CA THR A 300 -11.74 7.55 9.00
C THR A 300 -12.48 8.76 8.42
N ALA A 301 -11.78 9.83 8.05
CA ALA A 301 -12.38 10.98 7.39
C ALA A 301 -13.02 10.60 6.04
N GLY A 302 -12.35 9.76 5.25
CA GLY A 302 -12.89 9.18 4.02
C GLY A 302 -14.18 8.39 4.26
N HIS A 303 -14.22 7.52 5.28
CA HIS A 303 -15.41 6.75 5.64
C HIS A 303 -16.56 7.64 6.11
N CYS A 304 -16.29 8.72 6.85
CA CYS A 304 -17.31 9.71 7.20
C CYS A 304 -17.94 10.35 5.95
N VAL A 305 -17.11 10.76 4.98
CA VAL A 305 -17.59 11.33 3.71
C VAL A 305 -18.38 10.28 2.92
N MET A 306 -17.92 9.04 2.85
CA MET A 306 -18.65 7.95 2.21
C MET A 306 -20.00 7.68 2.89
N GLY A 307 -20.06 7.71 4.22
CA GLY A 307 -21.29 7.53 4.98
C GLY A 307 -22.32 8.64 4.69
N ILE A 308 -21.88 9.90 4.62
CA ILE A 308 -22.73 11.02 4.22
C ILE A 308 -23.24 10.83 2.78
N ASN A 309 -22.36 10.42 1.86
CA ASN A 309 -22.74 10.16 0.47
C ASN A 309 -23.68 8.96 0.33
N ALA A 310 -23.49 7.91 1.11
CA ALA A 310 -24.38 6.75 1.15
C ALA A 310 -25.77 7.15 1.67
N ALA A 311 -25.84 7.94 2.74
CA ALA A 311 -27.12 8.47 3.24
C ALA A 311 -27.83 9.34 2.20
N ALA A 312 -27.09 10.22 1.51
CA ALA A 312 -27.63 11.02 0.41
C ALA A 312 -28.08 10.14 -0.77
N GLY A 313 -27.32 9.09 -1.10
CA GLY A 313 -27.68 8.12 -2.14
C GLY A 313 -28.96 7.36 -1.79
N ILE A 314 -29.09 6.88 -0.55
CA ILE A 314 -30.31 6.23 -0.05
C ILE A 314 -31.49 7.19 -0.11
N TYR A 315 -31.30 8.45 0.29
CA TYR A 315 -32.34 9.48 0.15
C TYR A 315 -32.79 9.62 -1.30
N LEU A 316 -31.86 9.74 -2.25
CA LEU A 316 -32.18 9.81 -3.68
C LEU A 316 -32.86 8.53 -4.21
N MET A 317 -32.48 7.35 -3.69
CA MET A 317 -33.17 6.09 -4.02
C MET A 317 -34.62 6.13 -3.54
N LEU A 318 -34.83 6.47 -2.27
CA LEU A 318 -36.18 6.56 -1.71
C LEU A 318 -37.02 7.63 -2.40
N GLU A 319 -36.42 8.77 -2.76
CA GLU A 319 -37.06 9.82 -3.54
C GLU A 319 -37.51 9.28 -4.91
N THR A 320 -36.65 8.52 -5.60
CA THR A 320 -36.96 7.96 -6.92
C THR A 320 -38.05 6.88 -6.86
N PHE A 321 -38.06 6.04 -5.82
CA PHE A 321 -39.00 4.91 -5.73
C PHE A 321 -40.32 5.22 -5.01
N PHE A 322 -40.29 6.13 -4.03
CA PHE A 322 -41.45 6.43 -3.18
C PHE A 322 -41.89 7.90 -3.25
N GLY A 323 -41.18 8.72 -4.04
CA GLY A 323 -41.36 10.17 -4.22
C GLY A 323 -42.80 10.65 -4.30
N ASP A 324 -43.60 9.98 -5.12
CA ASP A 324 -44.98 10.38 -5.41
C ASP A 324 -45.87 10.46 -4.15
N ARG A 325 -45.56 9.70 -3.09
CA ARG A 325 -46.41 9.63 -1.89
C ARG A 325 -46.08 10.67 -0.81
N TRP A 326 -44.84 11.15 -0.76
CA TRP A 326 -44.29 11.92 0.38
C TRP A 326 -43.71 13.29 0.00
N ILE A 327 -43.20 13.45 -1.23
CA ILE A 327 -42.71 14.75 -1.73
C ILE A 327 -43.79 15.84 -1.66
N PRO A 328 -45.09 15.59 -2.00
CA PRO A 328 -46.12 16.62 -1.90
C PRO A 328 -46.30 17.17 -0.47
N LYS A 329 -46.07 16.34 0.56
CA LYS A 329 -46.16 16.76 1.96
C LYS A 329 -44.97 17.64 2.37
N LEU A 330 -43.78 17.35 1.83
CA LEU A 330 -42.57 18.15 2.05
C LEU A 330 -42.63 19.50 1.33
N GLN A 331 -43.20 19.53 0.12
CA GLN A 331 -43.39 20.75 -0.66
C GLN A 331 -44.32 21.78 0.00
N CYS A 332 -45.14 21.36 0.98
CA CYS A 332 -45.95 22.28 1.80
C CYS A 332 -45.07 23.33 2.52
N HIS A 333 -43.78 23.07 2.72
CA HIS A 333 -42.80 24.01 3.27
C HIS A 333 -41.98 24.69 2.16
N ALA A 334 -42.67 25.41 1.27
CA ALA A 334 -42.11 25.99 0.03
C ALA A 334 -40.79 26.78 0.22
N ARG A 335 -40.63 27.49 1.34
CA ARG A 335 -39.41 28.27 1.62
C ARG A 335 -38.19 27.38 1.88
N LEU A 336 -38.33 26.33 2.68
CA LEU A 336 -37.25 25.37 2.97
C LEU A 336 -36.90 24.55 1.72
N TRP A 337 -37.92 24.18 0.93
CA TRP A 337 -37.72 23.44 -0.31
C TRP A 337 -36.91 24.25 -1.35
N ASN A 338 -37.23 25.52 -1.54
CA ASN A 338 -36.48 26.38 -2.46
C ASN A 338 -35.02 26.60 -2.02
N ILE A 339 -34.78 26.74 -0.71
CA ILE A 339 -33.41 26.82 -0.16
C ILE A 339 -32.68 25.50 -0.42
N TRP A 340 -33.33 24.36 -0.15
CA TRP A 340 -32.77 23.04 -0.38
C TRP A 340 -32.38 22.81 -1.85
N GLU A 341 -33.27 23.10 -2.80
CA GLU A 341 -32.98 22.96 -4.24
C GLU A 341 -31.79 23.83 -4.69
N THR A 342 -31.70 25.06 -4.18
CA THR A 342 -30.57 25.94 -4.49
C THR A 342 -29.26 25.42 -3.85
N CYS A 343 -29.33 24.98 -2.60
CA CYS A 343 -28.18 24.43 -1.89
C CYS A 343 -27.72 23.08 -2.44
N LYS A 344 -28.62 22.27 -3.02
CA LYS A 344 -28.33 20.90 -3.51
C LYS A 344 -27.17 20.87 -4.49
N ILE A 345 -27.10 21.84 -5.41
CA ILE A 345 -26.00 21.92 -6.39
C ILE A 345 -24.70 22.34 -5.72
N CYS A 346 -24.74 23.39 -4.88
CA CYS A 346 -23.57 23.84 -4.14
C CYS A 346 -23.02 22.73 -3.22
N LEU A 347 -23.89 21.97 -2.57
CA LEU A 347 -23.53 20.82 -1.74
C LEU A 347 -22.94 19.70 -2.59
N ARG A 348 -23.52 19.40 -3.75
CA ARG A 348 -23.02 18.40 -4.69
C ARG A 348 -21.63 18.73 -5.20
N LEU A 349 -21.41 19.96 -5.66
CA LEU A 349 -20.10 20.44 -6.11
C LEU A 349 -19.10 20.52 -4.94
N GLY A 350 -19.52 21.06 -3.79
CA GLY A 350 -18.68 21.12 -2.59
C GLY A 350 -18.23 19.74 -2.13
N ASN A 351 -19.12 18.74 -2.17
CA ASN A 351 -18.79 17.35 -1.89
C ASN A 351 -17.84 16.75 -2.92
N GLY A 352 -18.03 17.04 -4.22
CA GLY A 352 -17.09 16.67 -5.27
C GLY A 352 -15.68 17.23 -5.02
N LEU A 353 -15.57 18.52 -4.69
CA LEU A 353 -14.31 19.16 -4.34
C LEU A 353 -13.66 18.51 -3.11
N LEU A 354 -14.45 18.25 -2.06
CA LEU A 354 -13.98 17.59 -0.85
C LEU A 354 -13.43 16.19 -1.19
N CYS A 355 -14.13 15.42 -2.02
CA CYS A 355 -13.66 14.11 -2.47
C CYS A 355 -12.35 14.21 -3.27
N VAL A 356 -12.19 15.22 -4.15
CA VAL A 356 -10.92 15.47 -4.86
C VAL A 356 -9.77 15.75 -3.88
N ILE A 357 -9.99 16.63 -2.89
CA ILE A 357 -8.97 16.98 -1.89
C ILE A 357 -8.56 15.73 -1.09
N ILE A 358 -9.54 14.97 -0.60
CA ILE A 358 -9.28 13.75 0.17
C ILE A 358 -8.58 12.72 -0.73
N MET A 359 -9.02 12.50 -1.97
CA MET A 359 -8.40 11.59 -2.92
C MET A 359 -6.90 11.90 -3.14
N TRP A 360 -6.54 13.17 -3.34
CA TRP A 360 -5.14 13.58 -3.48
C TRP A 360 -4.35 13.45 -2.17
N ALA A 361 -4.97 13.76 -1.02
CA ALA A 361 -4.37 13.54 0.28
C ALA A 361 -4.09 12.05 0.50
N PHE A 362 -5.01 11.17 0.09
CA PHE A 362 -4.82 9.72 0.13
C PHE A 362 -3.59 9.35 -0.72
N LEU A 363 -3.59 9.73 -1.99
CA LEU A 363 -2.50 9.37 -2.90
C LEU A 363 -1.12 9.89 -2.44
N GLY A 364 -1.07 11.14 -1.94
CA GLY A 364 0.14 11.74 -1.40
C GLY A 364 0.63 11.04 -0.13
N LEU A 365 -0.27 10.75 0.80
CA LEU A 365 0.06 10.08 2.05
C LEU A 365 0.50 8.63 1.82
N PHE A 366 -0.15 7.92 0.89
CA PHE A 366 0.23 6.58 0.48
C PHE A 366 1.61 6.54 -0.16
N THR A 367 1.90 7.50 -1.03
CA THR A 367 3.22 7.63 -1.65
C THR A 367 4.28 7.94 -0.61
N ALA A 368 3.99 8.83 0.35
CA ALA A 368 4.88 9.07 1.48
C ALA A 368 5.06 7.83 2.36
N TYR A 369 4.00 7.07 2.59
CA TYR A 369 3.99 5.81 3.33
C TYR A 369 4.89 4.76 2.70
N ARG A 370 4.77 4.56 1.38
CA ARG A 370 5.67 3.65 0.65
C ARG A 370 7.09 4.15 0.61
N LYS A 371 7.30 5.45 0.42
CA LYS A 371 8.65 6.05 0.46
C LYS A 371 9.29 5.90 1.84
N ASP A 372 8.55 6.04 2.94
CA ASP A 372 9.08 5.82 4.30
C ASP A 372 9.46 4.35 4.51
N GLY A 373 8.62 3.40 4.05
CA GLY A 373 8.93 1.98 4.10
C GLY A 373 10.21 1.64 3.33
N VAL A 374 10.36 2.16 2.11
CA VAL A 374 11.58 1.99 1.30
C VAL A 374 12.77 2.70 1.95
N ARG A 375 12.59 3.97 2.37
CA ARG A 375 13.65 4.80 2.94
C ARG A 375 14.17 4.21 4.24
N LYS A 376 13.35 3.73 5.15
CA LYS A 376 13.84 3.07 6.39
C LYS A 376 14.47 1.72 6.12
N GLY A 377 13.96 0.98 5.13
CA GLY A 377 14.64 -0.21 4.62
C GLY A 377 16.00 0.07 3.95
N VAL A 378 16.30 1.35 3.61
CA VAL A 378 17.53 1.75 2.90
C VAL A 378 18.47 2.63 3.75
N GLU A 379 17.98 3.60 4.51
CA GLU A 379 18.78 4.51 5.36
C GLU A 379 19.26 3.86 6.65
N GLY A 380 18.56 2.81 7.12
CA GLY A 380 19.14 1.88 8.10
C GLY A 380 20.48 1.30 7.60
N LYS A 381 20.69 1.23 6.27
CA LYS A 381 21.88 0.64 5.63
C LYS A 381 23.06 1.58 5.41
N LEU A 382 22.85 2.88 5.19
CA LEU A 382 23.94 3.77 4.71
C LEU A 382 24.50 4.71 5.77
N SER A 383 23.67 5.17 6.74
CA SER A 383 24.08 6.21 7.69
C SER A 383 25.16 5.79 8.69
N ARG A 384 25.50 4.49 8.79
CA ARG A 384 26.59 4.03 9.67
C ARG A 384 27.90 3.69 8.96
N ARG A 385 27.93 3.55 7.63
CA ARG A 385 29.16 3.11 6.91
C ARG A 385 29.60 4.00 5.76
N TYR A 386 28.75 4.91 5.26
CA TYR A 386 29.08 5.75 4.12
C TYR A 386 28.55 7.17 4.33
N THR A 387 29.48 8.14 4.41
CA THR A 387 29.16 9.56 4.29
C THR A 387 28.94 9.90 2.82
N VAL A 388 27.72 10.34 2.47
CA VAL A 388 27.45 10.85 1.11
C VAL A 388 28.21 12.17 0.96
N VAL A 389 29.29 12.16 0.20
CA VAL A 389 30.04 13.36 -0.16
C VAL A 389 29.47 13.88 -1.48
N GLU A 390 28.71 14.97 -1.43
CA GLU A 390 28.34 15.71 -2.65
C GLU A 390 29.61 16.33 -3.23
N ARG A 391 30.15 15.73 -4.30
CA ARG A 391 31.23 16.35 -5.07
C ARG A 391 30.64 17.44 -5.95
N THR A 392 30.83 18.69 -5.55
CA THR A 392 30.47 19.88 -6.35
C THR A 392 31.44 20.15 -7.51
N ASP A 393 32.47 19.32 -7.68
CA ASP A 393 33.49 19.55 -8.70
C ASP A 393 33.33 18.68 -9.95
N THR A 394 33.09 19.40 -11.05
CA THR A 394 33.36 19.09 -12.47
C THR A 394 32.33 18.29 -13.27
N ARG A 395 31.60 19.05 -14.11
CA ARG A 395 31.26 18.85 -15.55
C ARG A 395 30.78 17.49 -16.09
N VAL A 396 30.54 16.48 -15.26
CA VAL A 396 29.95 15.20 -15.69
C VAL A 396 28.66 14.98 -14.92
N GLN A 397 27.60 14.75 -15.68
CA GLN A 397 26.23 14.52 -15.24
C GLN A 397 26.14 13.54 -14.05
N ASP A 398 25.50 14.00 -12.98
CA ASP A 398 24.88 13.30 -11.85
C ASP A 398 25.25 11.81 -11.70
N SER A 399 26.46 11.54 -11.22
CA SER A 399 26.79 10.23 -10.64
C SER A 399 27.03 10.42 -9.14
N VAL A 400 26.15 9.81 -8.33
CA VAL A 400 26.32 9.74 -6.88
C VAL A 400 27.43 8.73 -6.60
N VAL A 401 28.61 9.22 -6.22
CA VAL A 401 29.76 8.37 -5.83
C VAL A 401 29.71 8.16 -4.32
N TYR A 402 29.60 6.91 -3.88
CA TYR A 402 29.64 6.55 -2.46
C TYR A 402 31.08 6.34 -2.04
N GLU A 403 31.63 7.23 -1.20
CA GLU A 403 32.98 7.09 -0.64
C GLU A 403 32.89 6.42 0.75
N LYS A 404 33.65 5.34 0.94
CA LYS A 404 33.71 4.59 2.20
C LYS A 404 34.39 5.47 3.25
N THR A 405 33.74 5.71 4.39
CA THR A 405 34.36 6.48 5.48
C THR A 405 35.56 5.66 5.98
N PRO A 406 36.80 6.22 5.98
CA PRO A 406 37.95 5.48 6.50
C PRO A 406 37.69 5.15 7.96
N ALA A 407 37.85 3.87 8.31
CA ALA A 407 37.77 3.44 9.70
C ALA A 407 38.80 4.25 10.49
N VAL A 408 38.34 4.94 11.55
CA VAL A 408 39.26 5.56 12.51
C VAL A 408 40.01 4.42 13.18
N GLU A 409 41.24 4.18 12.74
CA GLU A 409 42.21 3.31 13.40
C GLU A 409 42.40 3.90 14.81
N THR A 410 41.70 3.33 15.78
CA THR A 410 42.01 3.57 17.19
C THR A 410 43.25 2.76 17.49
N THR A 411 44.41 3.39 17.35
CA THR A 411 45.66 2.83 17.87
C THR A 411 45.50 2.60 19.38
N PRO A 412 45.75 1.38 19.89
CA PRO A 412 45.86 1.18 21.32
C PRO A 412 47.03 2.02 21.83
N MET A 413 46.76 2.85 22.83
CA MET A 413 47.81 3.54 23.58
C MET A 413 48.52 2.46 24.39
N ASP A 414 49.76 2.12 24.02
CA ASP A 414 50.60 1.21 24.78
C ASP A 414 50.84 1.79 26.19
N ASP A 415 50.38 1.04 27.20
CA ASP A 415 50.73 1.25 28.60
C ASP A 415 52.22 0.93 28.80
N VAL A 416 53.04 1.98 28.75
CA VAL A 416 54.33 2.01 29.44
C VAL A 416 54.05 2.17 30.93
N VAL A 417 54.22 1.10 31.73
CA VAL A 417 54.82 1.06 33.08
C VAL A 417 54.71 -0.38 33.61
N ARG A 418 55.77 -1.21 33.51
CA ARG A 418 56.73 -1.47 34.60
C ARG A 418 57.79 -2.49 34.18
#